data_AF-A0A4Q5X814-F1
#
_entry.id   AF-A0A4Q5X814-F1
#
_cell.length_a   1.000
_cell.length_b   1.000
_cell.length_c   1.000
_cell.angle_alpha   90.00
_cell.angle_beta   90.00
_cell.angle_gamma   90.00
#
_symmetry.space_group_name_H-M   'P 1'
#
loop_
_entity.id
_entity.type
_entity.pdbx_description
1 polymer ?
#
loop_
_entity_poly.entity_id
_entity_poly.type
_entity_poly.pdbx_seq_one_letter_code
_entity_poly.pdbx_strand_id
1 'polypeptide(L)'
;MCDAANCSDGLRNQAETDIDCGSSGCSPCAVGAACAVGANCQSGVCVQQICATPSCEDFVQNGDETAADCGGACEPCPTGPECTVGTDCASGVCAAEACAPARCDDGVKNGSESDVDCGKGCKPCQLEQACVDDEDCATGECDTRCVSTVRVELQAGNRDAMTICVQPCFNLVNEGAGSVALKDLSIRYYYTKGQSQGTESYGCYWVNNGDCNQVAPPLFSDLSPQRAGANRYIELRFTDAAKPIEPGQSFVLQGGFCLPDGKMFTQSDDYSYNGSATYEPSSKVVLLRGGVRIWGDAP
;
A
#
# COMPACT_ATOMS: atom_id res chain seq x y z
N MET A 1 41.96 60.11 27.84
CA MET A 1 40.53 59.72 27.86
C MET A 1 40.51 58.25 28.18
N CYS A 2 39.76 57.84 29.20
CA CYS A 2 39.40 56.43 29.36
C CYS A 2 38.07 56.29 28.62
N ASP A 3 38.05 55.53 27.53
CA ASP A 3 36.78 55.21 26.88
C ASP A 3 35.95 54.35 27.82
N ALA A 4 34.63 54.53 27.76
CA ALA A 4 33.71 53.73 28.55
C ALA A 4 33.85 52.28 28.11
N ALA A 5 34.06 51.40 29.09
CA ALA A 5 34.20 49.97 28.84
C ALA A 5 32.93 49.45 28.13
N ASN A 6 33.14 48.62 27.11
CA ASN A 6 32.10 48.13 26.20
C ASN A 6 32.50 46.77 25.60
N CYS A 7 31.54 46.07 24.98
CA CYS A 7 31.71 44.72 24.44
C CYS A 7 32.61 44.62 23.17
N SER A 8 33.53 45.56 22.97
CA SER A 8 34.40 45.66 21.79
C SER A 8 35.67 46.48 22.08
N ASP A 9 36.09 46.54 23.35
CA ASP A 9 37.21 47.37 23.81
C ASP A 9 38.55 46.60 23.93
N GLY A 10 38.57 45.31 23.60
CA GLY A 10 39.74 44.44 23.60
C GLY A 10 40.16 43.95 24.98
N LEU A 11 39.35 44.17 26.02
CA LEU A 11 39.67 43.83 27.40
C LEU A 11 38.50 43.08 28.05
N ARG A 12 38.76 41.85 28.55
CA ARG A 12 37.78 41.09 29.34
C ARG A 12 37.28 41.86 30.57
N ASN A 13 36.12 42.52 30.47
CA ASN A 13 35.58 43.36 31.53
C ASN A 13 34.03 43.41 31.57
N GLN A 14 33.44 44.07 32.57
CA GLN A 14 31.99 44.18 32.76
C GLN A 14 31.22 42.84 32.70
N ALA A 15 30.41 42.63 31.65
CA ALA A 15 29.52 41.49 31.47
C ALA A 15 30.14 40.37 30.59
N GLU A 16 31.42 40.53 30.23
CA GLU A 16 32.15 39.61 29.37
C GLU A 16 32.63 38.38 30.11
N THR A 17 32.48 37.22 29.47
CA THR A 17 33.08 35.97 29.94
C THR A 17 34.38 35.64 29.21
N ASP A 18 34.59 36.22 28.03
CA ASP A 18 35.86 36.27 27.32
C ASP A 18 36.01 37.63 26.62
N ILE A 19 37.20 37.96 26.12
CA ILE A 19 37.48 39.29 25.53
C ILE A 19 36.41 39.65 24.48
N ASP A 20 35.68 40.75 24.71
CA ASP A 20 34.66 41.31 23.81
C ASP A 20 33.42 40.41 23.58
N CYS A 21 33.16 39.43 24.45
CA CYS A 21 31.99 38.57 24.33
C CYS A 21 31.50 38.00 25.68
N GLY A 22 30.24 37.58 25.73
CA GLY A 22 29.68 36.96 26.93
C GLY A 22 28.16 36.96 26.96
N SER A 23 27.58 37.49 28.04
CA SER A 23 26.12 37.62 28.18
C SER A 23 25.73 39.02 28.64
N SER A 24 24.43 39.28 28.86
CA SER A 24 23.93 40.50 29.49
C SER A 24 24.33 41.81 28.77
N GLY A 25 24.11 41.86 27.45
CA GLY A 25 24.32 43.06 26.61
C GLY A 25 25.48 42.92 25.62
N CYS A 26 26.36 41.93 25.81
CA CYS A 26 27.35 41.52 24.81
C CYS A 26 26.84 40.35 23.96
N SER A 27 27.41 40.19 22.76
CA SER A 27 27.16 39.00 21.93
C SER A 27 27.76 37.75 22.58
N PRO A 28 27.12 36.57 22.45
CA PRO A 28 27.68 35.31 22.92
C PRO A 28 29.03 35.01 22.26
N CYS A 29 29.90 34.37 23.02
CA CYS A 29 31.23 33.98 22.61
C CYS A 29 31.23 32.81 21.63
N ALA A 30 32.19 32.82 20.70
CA ALA A 30 32.40 31.72 19.77
C ALA A 30 32.96 30.46 20.46
N VAL A 31 32.95 29.32 19.76
CA VAL A 31 33.56 28.07 20.23
C VAL A 31 35.03 28.28 20.61
N GLY A 32 35.45 27.70 21.73
CA GLY A 32 36.81 27.81 22.27
C GLY A 32 37.04 28.97 23.24
N ALA A 33 36.11 29.91 23.34
CA ALA A 33 36.17 31.05 24.26
C ALA A 33 35.74 30.69 25.68
N ALA A 34 36.14 31.50 26.66
CA ALA A 34 35.76 31.31 28.06
C ALA A 34 34.27 31.61 28.33
N CYS A 35 33.62 30.75 29.12
CA CYS A 35 32.21 30.86 29.48
C CYS A 35 31.96 30.46 30.93
N ALA A 36 30.89 30.97 31.52
CA ALA A 36 30.41 30.56 32.84
C ALA A 36 29.17 29.66 32.74
N VAL A 37 28.28 29.94 31.78
CA VAL A 37 27.03 29.23 31.50
C VAL A 37 26.81 29.13 29.99
N GLY A 38 25.92 28.25 29.55
CA GLY A 38 25.60 28.03 28.13
C GLY A 38 25.20 29.30 27.38
N ALA A 39 24.46 30.21 28.03
CA ALA A 39 24.05 31.50 27.45
C ALA A 39 25.22 32.44 27.09
N ASN A 40 26.44 32.15 27.55
CA ASN A 40 27.65 32.86 27.13
C ASN A 40 28.19 32.41 25.78
N CYS A 41 27.70 31.30 25.23
CA CYS A 41 28.23 30.68 24.03
C CYS A 41 27.22 30.78 22.88
N GLN A 42 27.70 31.04 21.68
CA GLN A 42 26.89 30.99 20.46
C GLN A 42 26.28 29.59 20.25
N SER A 43 27.00 28.55 20.66
CA SER A 43 26.52 27.16 20.66
C SER A 43 25.50 26.88 21.77
N GLY A 44 25.37 27.73 22.78
CA GLY A 44 24.57 27.44 23.98
C GLY A 44 25.23 26.43 24.92
N VAL A 45 26.43 25.91 24.61
CA VAL A 45 27.09 24.83 25.37
C VAL A 45 28.38 25.32 26.01
N CYS A 46 28.42 25.28 27.34
CA CYS A 46 29.59 25.64 28.13
C CYS A 46 30.09 24.42 28.92
N VAL A 47 31.18 23.82 28.46
CA VAL A 47 31.78 22.63 29.06
C VAL A 47 33.17 22.99 29.57
N GLN A 48 33.44 22.68 30.83
CA GLN A 48 34.73 22.99 31.46
C GLN A 48 35.14 24.48 31.34
N GLN A 49 34.16 25.39 31.45
CA GLN A 49 34.34 26.84 31.31
C GLN A 49 34.80 27.30 29.92
N ILE A 50 34.61 26.47 28.90
CA ILE A 50 34.93 26.77 27.50
C ILE A 50 33.69 26.51 26.63
N CYS A 51 33.41 27.40 25.70
CA CYS A 51 32.35 27.21 24.72
C CYS A 51 32.67 26.02 23.83
N ALA A 52 31.84 24.98 23.88
CA ALA A 52 32.03 23.77 23.08
C ALA A 52 31.34 23.90 21.72
N THR A 53 31.80 23.12 20.75
CA THR A 53 31.11 22.95 19.46
C THR A 53 29.75 22.29 19.69
N PRO A 54 28.68 22.73 19.00
CA PRO A 54 27.41 22.02 18.91
C PRO A 54 27.58 20.52 18.62
N SER A 55 26.82 19.66 19.29
CA SER A 55 26.81 18.22 19.05
C SER A 55 25.45 17.62 19.32
N CYS A 56 25.09 16.56 18.58
CA CYS A 56 23.82 15.84 18.68
C CYS A 56 23.55 15.09 20.00
N GLU A 57 24.28 15.39 21.08
CA GLU A 57 24.14 14.74 22.40
C GLU A 57 24.41 15.76 23.54
N ASP A 58 24.25 17.06 23.28
CA ASP A 58 24.55 18.14 24.23
C ASP A 58 23.31 18.72 24.94
N PHE A 59 22.12 18.19 24.64
CA PHE A 59 20.82 18.56 25.19
C PHE A 59 20.36 19.99 24.87
N VAL A 60 20.98 20.64 23.87
CA VAL A 60 20.64 22.00 23.44
C VAL A 60 20.33 22.00 21.95
N GLN A 61 19.14 22.49 21.57
CA GLN A 61 18.80 22.70 20.15
C GLN A 61 19.72 23.78 19.54
N ASN A 62 20.74 23.36 18.82
CA ASN A 62 21.76 24.24 18.24
C ASN A 62 22.30 23.69 16.91
N GLY A 63 23.20 24.43 16.25
CA GLY A 63 23.74 24.02 14.96
C GLY A 63 22.66 23.87 13.89
N ASP A 64 22.62 22.71 13.25
CA ASP A 64 21.64 22.36 12.19
C ASP A 64 20.46 21.52 12.73
N GLU A 65 20.32 21.35 14.04
CA GLU A 65 19.25 20.56 14.66
C GLU A 65 17.87 21.20 14.50
N THR A 66 16.84 20.39 14.29
CA THR A 66 15.45 20.88 14.28
C THR A 66 14.75 20.72 15.62
N ALA A 67 15.27 19.85 16.49
CA ALA A 67 14.95 19.80 17.90
C ALA A 67 16.19 19.35 18.68
N ALA A 68 16.23 19.60 20.00
CA ALA A 68 17.42 19.29 20.80
C ALA A 68 17.93 17.86 20.55
N ASP A 69 19.18 17.75 20.12
CA ASP A 69 19.91 16.51 19.82
C ASP A 69 19.40 15.69 18.62
N CYS A 70 18.57 16.25 17.73
CA CYS A 70 18.05 15.51 16.57
C CYS A 70 17.63 16.38 15.37
N GLY A 71 17.52 15.74 14.20
CA GLY A 71 17.15 16.40 12.94
C GLY A 71 18.31 17.10 12.24
N GLY A 72 18.09 17.55 11.00
CA GLY A 72 19.13 18.17 10.17
C GLY A 72 20.31 17.24 9.89
N ALA A 73 21.48 17.55 10.45
CA ALA A 73 22.69 16.73 10.31
C ALA A 73 22.80 15.60 11.36
N CYS A 74 21.93 15.61 12.37
CA CYS A 74 21.86 14.61 13.43
C CYS A 74 20.94 13.44 13.05
N GLU A 75 20.83 12.44 13.94
CA GLU A 75 19.88 11.35 13.78
C GLU A 75 18.43 11.90 13.72
N PRO A 76 17.53 11.29 12.93
CA PRO A 76 16.15 11.75 12.84
C PRO A 76 15.42 11.69 14.19
N CYS A 77 14.65 12.73 14.49
CA CYS A 77 13.89 12.88 15.71
C CYS A 77 12.79 11.79 15.86
N PRO A 78 12.48 11.37 17.10
CA PRO A 78 11.29 10.55 17.36
C PRO A 78 10.00 11.32 17.08
N THR A 79 8.83 10.72 17.33
CA THR A 79 7.54 11.42 17.20
C THR A 79 7.37 12.51 18.26
N GLY A 80 6.95 13.71 17.86
CA GLY A 80 6.63 14.83 18.75
C GLY A 80 7.52 16.09 18.59
N PRO A 81 8.87 15.97 18.60
CA PRO A 81 9.77 17.10 18.40
C PRO A 81 9.55 17.88 17.12
N GLU A 82 10.07 19.11 17.10
CA GLU A 82 9.99 20.02 15.96
C GLU A 82 10.80 19.53 14.76
N CYS A 83 10.28 19.80 13.56
CA CYS A 83 10.88 19.41 12.30
C CYS A 83 10.61 20.45 11.21
N THR A 84 11.44 20.44 10.17
CA THR A 84 11.26 21.31 8.99
C THR A 84 10.99 20.51 7.72
N VAL A 85 11.57 19.32 7.62
CA VAL A 85 11.44 18.39 6.49
C VAL A 85 11.27 16.96 7.00
N GLY A 86 10.73 16.07 6.15
CA GLY A 86 10.48 14.68 6.54
C GLY A 86 11.73 13.93 7.01
N THR A 87 12.91 14.25 6.47
CA THR A 87 14.19 13.62 6.87
C THR A 87 14.61 13.94 8.30
N ASP A 88 14.04 14.99 8.90
CA ASP A 88 14.27 15.31 10.31
C ASP A 88 13.58 14.32 11.24
N CYS A 89 12.66 13.49 10.73
CA CYS A 89 11.82 12.60 11.52
C CYS A 89 12.16 11.13 11.22
N ALA A 90 12.24 10.31 12.26
CA ALA A 90 12.43 8.86 12.12
C ALA A 90 11.29 8.19 11.33
N SER A 91 10.09 8.78 11.34
CA SER A 91 8.96 8.36 10.50
C SER A 91 9.08 8.81 9.04
N GLY A 92 9.96 9.75 8.72
CA GLY A 92 9.97 10.42 7.42
C GLY A 92 8.85 11.47 7.25
N VAL A 93 8.03 11.71 8.29
CA VAL A 93 6.84 12.57 8.21
C VAL A 93 6.95 13.76 9.16
N CYS A 94 7.18 14.93 8.56
CA CYS A 94 7.08 16.21 9.25
C CYS A 94 5.73 16.87 8.92
N ALA A 95 4.84 16.98 9.91
CA ALA A 95 3.50 17.52 9.73
C ALA A 95 3.15 18.52 10.82
N ALA A 96 2.67 19.70 10.43
CA ALA A 96 2.40 20.81 11.36
C ALA A 96 3.63 21.14 12.24
N GLU A 97 4.82 21.18 11.61
CA GLU A 97 6.11 21.51 12.24
C GLU A 97 6.54 20.53 13.34
N ALA A 98 5.92 19.35 13.42
CA ALA A 98 6.26 18.31 14.37
C ALA A 98 6.38 16.93 13.70
N CYS A 99 7.27 16.09 14.21
CA CYS A 99 7.42 14.72 13.72
C CYS A 99 6.17 13.90 14.05
N ALA A 100 5.44 13.50 13.00
CA ALA A 100 4.25 12.68 13.13
C ALA A 100 4.61 11.20 13.26
N PRO A 101 3.77 10.36 13.90
CA PRO A 101 3.98 8.92 13.90
C PRO A 101 3.80 8.36 12.48
N ALA A 102 4.51 7.28 12.18
CA ALA A 102 4.32 6.46 10.98
C ALA A 102 2.87 5.96 10.88
N ARG A 103 2.28 5.99 9.68
CA ARG A 103 0.92 5.51 9.43
C ARG A 103 0.83 4.75 8.12
N CYS A 104 -0.01 3.72 8.10
CA CYS A 104 -0.35 2.90 6.94
C CYS A 104 -1.14 3.60 5.81
N ASP A 105 -1.19 4.95 5.81
CA ASP A 105 -2.00 5.76 4.90
C ASP A 105 -1.45 7.19 4.75
N ASP A 106 -0.15 7.40 4.96
CA ASP A 106 0.52 8.70 4.90
C ASP A 106 1.33 8.93 3.60
N GLY A 107 1.44 7.92 2.74
CA GLY A 107 2.14 7.99 1.47
C GLY A 107 3.67 7.88 1.57
N VAL A 108 4.20 7.51 2.73
CA VAL A 108 5.63 7.36 2.98
C VAL A 108 5.92 5.94 3.45
N LYS A 109 6.84 5.24 2.76
CA LYS A 109 7.29 3.91 3.20
C LYS A 109 8.04 3.99 4.53
N ASN A 110 7.37 3.74 5.64
CA ASN A 110 7.92 3.86 6.99
C ASN A 110 7.36 2.77 7.95
N GLY A 111 7.83 2.77 9.19
CA GLY A 111 7.30 1.85 10.21
C GLY A 111 7.43 0.37 9.82
N SER A 112 6.30 -0.35 9.79
CA SER A 112 6.22 -1.78 9.48
C SER A 112 5.85 -2.09 8.02
N GLU A 113 5.85 -1.07 7.16
CA GLU A 113 5.47 -1.20 5.76
C GLU A 113 6.52 -1.92 4.92
N SER A 114 6.07 -2.87 4.10
CA SER A 114 6.92 -3.54 3.11
C SER A 114 6.86 -2.87 1.74
N ASP A 115 5.81 -2.10 1.46
CA ASP A 115 5.71 -1.09 0.40
C ASP A 115 4.86 0.09 0.89
N VAL A 116 4.88 1.22 0.20
CA VAL A 116 4.19 2.45 0.64
C VAL A 116 2.74 2.17 1.04
N ASP A 117 2.39 2.47 2.29
CA ASP A 117 1.07 2.30 2.90
C ASP A 117 0.56 0.84 3.01
N CYS A 118 1.44 -0.17 2.92
CA CYS A 118 1.02 -1.57 3.00
C CYS A 118 2.07 -2.54 3.57
N GLY A 119 1.60 -3.72 3.98
CA GLY A 119 2.42 -4.78 4.54
C GLY A 119 2.01 -5.11 5.97
N LYS A 120 2.94 -5.68 6.74
CA LYS A 120 2.69 -6.15 8.10
C LYS A 120 2.15 -5.05 9.02
N GLY A 121 1.00 -5.33 9.66
CA GLY A 121 0.32 -4.37 10.54
C GLY A 121 -0.48 -3.29 9.80
N CYS A 122 -0.43 -3.28 8.47
CA CYS A 122 -1.18 -2.41 7.58
C CYS A 122 -2.16 -3.23 6.72
N LYS A 123 -2.81 -2.57 5.75
CA LYS A 123 -3.56 -3.29 4.70
C LYS A 123 -2.57 -4.14 3.86
N PRO A 124 -3.00 -5.29 3.32
CA PRO A 124 -2.14 -6.07 2.44
C PRO A 124 -1.79 -5.32 1.15
N CYS A 125 -0.55 -5.47 0.72
CA CYS A 125 0.01 -5.00 -0.53
C CYS A 125 -0.66 -5.70 -1.73
N GLN A 126 -0.90 -4.93 -2.76
CA GLN A 126 -1.52 -5.37 -4.01
C GLN A 126 -0.50 -6.08 -4.90
N LEU A 127 -0.98 -6.71 -5.97
CA LEU A 127 -0.13 -7.36 -6.98
C LEU A 127 0.99 -6.40 -7.46
N GLU A 128 2.20 -6.95 -7.61
CA GLU A 128 3.43 -6.28 -8.02
C GLU A 128 4.03 -5.27 -7.02
N GLN A 129 3.36 -4.97 -5.90
CA GLN A 129 3.93 -4.15 -4.82
C GLN A 129 5.03 -4.92 -4.06
N ALA A 130 5.98 -4.21 -3.44
CA ALA A 130 7.04 -4.84 -2.67
C ALA A 130 6.49 -5.57 -1.44
N CYS A 131 7.16 -6.64 -1.01
CA CYS A 131 6.78 -7.43 0.16
C CYS A 131 8.01 -8.05 0.81
N VAL A 132 7.88 -8.44 2.08
CA VAL A 132 8.89 -9.19 2.83
C VAL A 132 8.40 -10.61 3.12
N ASP A 133 7.12 -10.75 3.48
CA ASP A 133 6.49 -12.04 3.81
C ASP A 133 5.17 -12.22 3.03
N ASP A 134 4.69 -13.46 2.89
CA ASP A 134 3.42 -13.79 2.19
C ASP A 134 2.20 -13.07 2.79
N GLU A 135 2.20 -12.85 4.10
CA GLU A 135 1.15 -12.13 4.84
C GLU A 135 1.05 -10.65 4.43
N ASP A 136 2.13 -10.07 3.90
CA ASP A 136 2.10 -8.71 3.39
C ASP A 136 1.21 -8.62 2.15
N CYS A 137 1.03 -9.70 1.40
CA CYS A 137 0.40 -9.67 0.11
C CYS A 137 -1.08 -10.04 0.17
N ALA A 138 -1.93 -9.24 -0.46
CA ALA A 138 -3.31 -9.61 -0.70
C ALA A 138 -3.43 -10.87 -1.58
N THR A 139 -2.40 -11.14 -2.39
CA THR A 139 -2.26 -12.36 -3.17
C THR A 139 -1.87 -13.57 -2.32
N GLY A 140 -1.45 -13.35 -1.06
CA GLY A 140 -0.94 -14.36 -0.13
C GLY A 140 0.39 -14.99 -0.53
N GLU A 141 1.13 -14.39 -1.47
CA GLU A 141 2.39 -14.94 -1.99
C GLU A 141 3.38 -13.81 -2.31
N CYS A 142 4.57 -13.89 -1.72
CA CYS A 142 5.64 -12.91 -1.84
C CYS A 142 6.90 -13.51 -2.51
N ASP A 143 7.30 -12.95 -3.65
CA ASP A 143 8.58 -13.24 -4.32
C ASP A 143 9.34 -11.93 -4.54
N THR A 144 9.78 -11.29 -3.45
CA THR A 144 10.28 -9.88 -3.36
C THR A 144 9.25 -8.80 -3.74
N ARG A 145 8.21 -9.20 -4.47
CA ARG A 145 6.99 -8.47 -4.78
C ARG A 145 5.81 -9.41 -4.65
N CYS A 146 4.62 -8.87 -4.41
CA CYS A 146 3.41 -9.66 -4.39
C CYS A 146 3.14 -10.23 -5.77
N VAL A 147 3.12 -11.56 -5.86
CA VAL A 147 2.89 -12.29 -7.10
C VAL A 147 1.57 -13.01 -7.06
N SER A 148 1.04 -13.33 -8.23
CA SER A 148 -0.10 -14.24 -8.34
C SER A 148 0.38 -15.62 -8.72
N THR A 149 -0.08 -16.62 -7.99
CA THR A 149 0.18 -18.03 -8.24
C THR A 149 -1.02 -18.74 -8.84
N VAL A 150 -2.14 -18.04 -9.08
CA VAL A 150 -3.37 -18.65 -9.59
C VAL A 150 -3.65 -18.14 -10.99
N ARG A 151 -3.54 -19.04 -11.97
CA ARG A 151 -3.95 -18.78 -13.35
C ARG A 151 -5.42 -19.08 -13.56
N VAL A 152 -6.10 -18.22 -14.32
CA VAL A 152 -7.46 -18.48 -14.81
C VAL A 152 -7.44 -18.87 -16.28
N GLU A 153 -8.01 -20.04 -16.55
CA GLU A 153 -8.29 -20.52 -17.89
C GLU A 153 -9.80 -20.51 -18.15
N LEU A 154 -10.18 -20.17 -19.38
CA LEU A 154 -11.58 -20.04 -19.80
C LEU A 154 -11.85 -20.92 -21.02
N GLN A 155 -12.95 -21.66 -20.95
CA GLN A 155 -13.55 -22.41 -22.05
C GLN A 155 -15.00 -21.93 -22.25
N ALA A 156 -15.43 -21.82 -23.50
CA ALA A 156 -16.82 -21.53 -23.85
C ALA A 156 -17.61 -22.84 -24.01
N GLY A 157 -18.51 -23.13 -23.05
CA GLY A 157 -19.44 -24.26 -23.14
C GLY A 157 -20.48 -24.08 -24.26
N ASN A 158 -20.90 -22.84 -24.50
CA ASN A 158 -21.70 -22.42 -25.64
C ASN A 158 -20.87 -21.42 -26.47
N ARG A 159 -20.80 -21.64 -27.79
CA ARG A 159 -19.99 -20.83 -28.72
C ARG A 159 -20.84 -20.14 -29.80
N ASP A 160 -22.16 -20.21 -29.69
CA ASP A 160 -23.06 -19.49 -30.58
C ASP A 160 -22.88 -17.98 -30.36
N ALA A 161 -22.89 -17.21 -31.47
CA ALA A 161 -22.73 -15.77 -31.40
C ALA A 161 -23.86 -15.09 -30.61
N MET A 162 -25.06 -15.70 -30.63
CA MET A 162 -26.20 -15.30 -29.83
C MET A 162 -26.71 -16.49 -29.02
N THR A 163 -27.02 -16.28 -27.74
CA THR A 163 -27.51 -17.36 -26.87
C THR A 163 -28.42 -16.80 -25.77
N ILE A 164 -29.38 -17.59 -25.31
CA ILE A 164 -30.15 -17.26 -24.09
C ILE A 164 -29.27 -17.43 -22.84
N CYS A 165 -28.35 -18.37 -22.87
CA CYS A 165 -27.47 -18.73 -21.76
C CYS A 165 -26.01 -18.68 -22.19
N VAL A 166 -25.24 -17.76 -21.60
CA VAL A 166 -23.77 -17.73 -21.72
C VAL A 166 -23.23 -18.81 -20.79
N GLN A 167 -22.31 -19.65 -21.28
CA GLN A 167 -21.76 -20.77 -20.53
C GLN A 167 -20.24 -20.65 -20.38
N PRO A 168 -19.74 -19.70 -19.57
CA PRO A 168 -18.32 -19.60 -19.28
C PRO A 168 -17.93 -20.72 -18.32
N CYS A 169 -16.98 -21.56 -18.73
CA CYS A 169 -16.41 -22.61 -17.91
C CYS A 169 -15.00 -22.20 -17.50
N PHE A 170 -14.71 -22.23 -16.20
CA PHE A 170 -13.44 -21.76 -15.63
C PHE A 170 -12.60 -22.94 -15.16
N ASN A 171 -11.28 -22.82 -15.31
CA ASN A 171 -10.30 -23.68 -14.66
C ASN A 171 -9.30 -22.77 -13.91
N LEU A 172 -9.31 -22.84 -12.58
CA LEU A 172 -8.36 -22.15 -11.72
C LEU A 172 -7.19 -23.08 -11.45
N VAL A 173 -5.98 -22.71 -11.87
CA VAL A 173 -4.78 -23.54 -11.72
C VAL A 173 -3.89 -22.92 -10.65
N ASN A 174 -3.58 -23.68 -9.59
CA ASN A 174 -2.63 -23.25 -8.58
C ASN A 174 -1.20 -23.66 -8.99
N GLU A 175 -0.41 -22.66 -9.36
CA GLU A 175 1.00 -22.79 -9.76
C GLU A 175 1.96 -22.48 -8.61
N GLY A 176 1.43 -22.11 -7.44
CA GLY A 176 2.20 -21.79 -6.25
C GLY A 176 2.58 -23.02 -5.43
N ALA A 177 3.31 -22.76 -4.35
CA ALA A 177 3.71 -23.77 -3.38
C ALA A 177 2.72 -23.90 -2.21
N GLY A 178 1.85 -22.90 -1.99
CA GLY A 178 0.83 -22.89 -0.94
C GLY A 178 -0.52 -23.46 -1.39
N SER A 179 -1.33 -23.89 -0.42
CA SER A 179 -2.73 -24.29 -0.66
C SER A 179 -3.61 -23.05 -0.79
N VAL A 180 -4.46 -23.00 -1.81
CA VAL A 180 -5.32 -21.84 -2.10
C VAL A 180 -6.76 -22.12 -1.68
N ALA A 181 -7.23 -21.40 -0.66
CA ALA A 181 -8.61 -21.53 -0.19
C ALA A 181 -9.60 -20.88 -1.17
N LEU A 182 -10.43 -21.69 -1.83
CA LEU A 182 -11.43 -21.20 -2.79
C LEU A 182 -12.39 -20.17 -2.19
N LYS A 183 -12.78 -20.33 -0.92
CA LYS A 183 -13.69 -19.41 -0.22
C LYS A 183 -13.22 -17.96 -0.20
N ASP A 184 -11.91 -17.72 -0.32
CA ASP A 184 -11.33 -16.38 -0.33
C ASP A 184 -11.29 -15.79 -1.74
N LEU A 185 -11.63 -16.58 -2.77
CA LEU A 185 -11.60 -16.18 -4.16
C LEU A 185 -12.98 -15.76 -4.69
N SER A 186 -12.97 -14.88 -5.70
CA SER A 186 -14.12 -14.67 -6.57
C SER A 186 -13.69 -14.43 -8.03
N ILE A 187 -14.54 -14.81 -8.97
CA ILE A 187 -14.28 -14.70 -10.41
C ILE A 187 -15.26 -13.72 -11.02
N ARG A 188 -14.78 -12.71 -11.77
CA ARG A 188 -15.63 -11.79 -12.54
C ARG A 188 -15.54 -12.06 -14.03
N TYR A 189 -16.71 -12.28 -14.64
CA TYR A 189 -16.90 -12.34 -16.09
C TYR A 189 -17.73 -11.14 -16.54
N TYR A 190 -17.18 -10.35 -17.46
CA TYR A 190 -17.74 -9.10 -17.96
C TYR A 190 -18.42 -9.31 -19.31
N TYR A 191 -19.64 -8.77 -19.43
CA TYR A 191 -20.50 -8.99 -20.59
C TYR A 191 -21.41 -7.79 -20.86
N THR A 192 -22.03 -7.79 -22.03
CA THR A 192 -23.03 -6.79 -22.39
C THR A 192 -24.42 -7.36 -22.19
N LYS A 193 -25.10 -6.91 -21.13
CA LYS A 193 -26.55 -7.10 -21.03
C LYS A 193 -27.23 -6.15 -22.00
N GLY A 194 -27.89 -6.70 -23.02
CA GLY A 194 -28.76 -5.92 -23.90
C GLY A 194 -29.98 -5.32 -23.18
N GLN A 195 -31.03 -4.97 -23.93
CA GLN A 195 -32.27 -4.38 -23.39
C GLN A 195 -33.18 -5.40 -22.66
N SER A 196 -32.61 -6.43 -22.02
CA SER A 196 -33.36 -7.40 -21.21
C SER A 196 -33.69 -6.80 -19.84
N GLN A 197 -34.90 -7.10 -19.35
CA GLN A 197 -35.44 -6.59 -18.09
C GLN A 197 -35.43 -7.72 -17.06
N GLY A 198 -35.15 -7.40 -15.81
CA GLY A 198 -35.06 -8.39 -14.72
C GLY A 198 -33.66 -8.95 -14.50
N THR A 199 -33.51 -9.82 -13.51
CA THR A 199 -32.20 -10.34 -13.07
C THR A 199 -31.87 -11.65 -13.79
N GLU A 200 -30.62 -11.79 -14.22
CA GLU A 200 -30.08 -13.04 -14.73
C GLU A 200 -30.14 -14.13 -13.67
N SER A 201 -30.23 -15.37 -14.13
CA SER A 201 -30.06 -16.55 -13.28
C SER A 201 -28.72 -17.21 -13.59
N TYR A 202 -28.14 -17.92 -12.62
CA TYR A 202 -26.94 -18.73 -12.82
C TYR A 202 -27.20 -20.15 -12.35
N GLY A 203 -26.70 -21.11 -13.12
CA GLY A 203 -26.64 -22.51 -12.73
C GLY A 203 -25.20 -23.00 -12.73
N CYS A 204 -24.78 -23.61 -11.63
CA CYS A 204 -23.61 -24.49 -11.62
C CYS A 204 -24.04 -25.86 -12.16
N TYR A 205 -23.29 -26.37 -13.13
CA TYR A 205 -23.55 -27.66 -13.76
C TYR A 205 -22.65 -28.75 -13.18
N TRP A 206 -21.37 -28.44 -12.95
CA TRP A 206 -20.39 -29.41 -12.47
C TRP A 206 -19.12 -28.74 -11.93
N VAL A 207 -18.45 -29.40 -10.98
CA VAL A 207 -17.10 -29.06 -10.51
C VAL A 207 -16.24 -30.34 -10.39
N ASN A 208 -14.92 -30.24 -10.56
CA ASN A 208 -14.03 -31.42 -10.57
C ASN A 208 -13.67 -31.98 -9.18
N ASN A 209 -13.78 -31.19 -8.11
CA ASN A 209 -13.38 -31.59 -6.75
C ASN A 209 -14.52 -31.46 -5.73
N GLY A 210 -15.68 -32.05 -6.05
CA GLY A 210 -16.84 -32.13 -5.16
C GLY A 210 -18.14 -31.85 -5.89
N ASP A 211 -18.92 -30.89 -5.43
CA ASP A 211 -20.24 -30.57 -5.98
C ASP A 211 -20.55 -29.07 -5.95
N CYS A 212 -21.65 -28.68 -6.59
CA CYS A 212 -22.04 -27.29 -6.76
C CYS A 212 -22.41 -26.55 -5.45
N ASN A 213 -22.53 -27.21 -4.29
CA ASN A 213 -22.71 -26.52 -3.01
C ASN A 213 -21.46 -25.71 -2.59
N GLN A 214 -20.33 -25.94 -3.26
CA GLN A 214 -19.12 -25.13 -3.12
C GLN A 214 -19.25 -23.74 -3.75
N VAL A 215 -20.23 -23.54 -4.64
CA VAL A 215 -20.47 -22.25 -5.33
C VAL A 215 -21.58 -21.50 -4.61
N ALA A 216 -21.26 -20.33 -4.08
CA ALA A 216 -22.24 -19.45 -3.46
C ALA A 216 -23.14 -18.80 -4.53
N PRO A 217 -24.33 -18.28 -4.17
CA PRO A 217 -25.14 -17.49 -5.09
C PRO A 217 -24.31 -16.36 -5.71
N PRO A 218 -24.32 -16.19 -7.05
CA PRO A 218 -23.49 -15.18 -7.69
C PRO A 218 -24.03 -13.78 -7.42
N LEU A 219 -23.19 -12.78 -7.69
CA LEU A 219 -23.62 -11.38 -7.76
C LEU A 219 -23.67 -10.94 -9.21
N PHE A 220 -24.80 -10.38 -9.63
CA PHE A 220 -24.90 -9.66 -10.91
C PHE A 220 -24.85 -8.17 -10.62
N SER A 221 -23.97 -7.43 -11.27
CA SER A 221 -23.73 -6.02 -10.98
C SER A 221 -23.49 -5.23 -12.24
N ASP A 222 -24.02 -4.00 -12.26
CA ASP A 222 -23.80 -3.06 -13.35
C ASP A 222 -22.36 -2.54 -13.31
N LEU A 223 -21.77 -2.36 -14.49
CA LEU A 223 -20.45 -1.75 -14.65
C LEU A 223 -20.61 -0.24 -14.88
N SER A 224 -20.05 0.56 -13.98
CA SER A 224 -20.09 2.02 -14.06
C SER A 224 -18.67 2.61 -13.96
N PRO A 225 -18.22 3.39 -14.97
CA PRO A 225 -18.88 3.63 -16.26
C PRO A 225 -18.90 2.37 -17.13
N GLN A 226 -19.86 2.30 -18.06
CA GLN A 226 -19.90 1.23 -19.07
C GLN A 226 -18.66 1.30 -19.98
N ARG A 227 -18.23 0.13 -20.47
CA ARG A 227 -17.03 -0.05 -21.30
C ARG A 227 -17.38 -0.84 -22.56
N ALA A 228 -16.49 -0.80 -23.54
CA ALA A 228 -16.68 -1.55 -24.77
C ALA A 228 -16.76 -3.06 -24.46
N GLY A 229 -17.86 -3.70 -24.86
CA GLY A 229 -18.13 -5.12 -24.59
C GLY A 229 -18.50 -5.45 -23.14
N ALA A 230 -18.70 -4.44 -22.28
CA ALA A 230 -19.10 -4.68 -20.90
C ALA A 230 -19.94 -3.53 -20.33
N ASN A 231 -21.17 -3.83 -19.95
CA ASN A 231 -21.99 -2.96 -19.10
C ASN A 231 -22.39 -3.64 -17.79
N ARG A 232 -22.01 -4.90 -17.61
CA ARG A 232 -22.38 -5.75 -16.49
C ARG A 232 -21.31 -6.81 -16.25
N TYR A 233 -21.28 -7.35 -15.04
CA TYR A 233 -20.49 -8.54 -14.73
C TYR A 233 -21.26 -9.48 -13.80
N ILE A 234 -20.89 -10.76 -13.89
CA ILE A 234 -21.24 -11.78 -12.90
C ILE A 234 -20.01 -12.04 -12.04
N GLU A 235 -20.18 -12.00 -10.72
CA GLU A 235 -19.16 -12.39 -9.75
C GLU A 235 -19.54 -13.75 -9.13
N LEU A 236 -18.77 -14.78 -9.47
CA LEU A 236 -18.88 -16.12 -8.92
C LEU A 236 -18.06 -16.19 -7.63
N ARG A 237 -18.67 -16.72 -6.56
CA ARG A 237 -18.09 -16.79 -5.23
C ARG A 237 -18.18 -18.22 -4.70
N PHE A 238 -17.39 -18.53 -3.70
CA PHE A 238 -17.31 -19.87 -3.12
C PHE A 238 -17.78 -19.88 -1.66
N THR A 239 -18.34 -21.01 -1.22
CA THR A 239 -18.82 -21.20 0.16
C THR A 239 -17.69 -21.70 1.07
N ASP A 240 -17.90 -21.70 2.39
CA ASP A 240 -16.97 -22.34 3.34
C ASP A 240 -16.81 -23.85 3.13
N ALA A 241 -17.72 -24.49 2.39
CA ALA A 241 -17.63 -25.89 2.01
C ALA A 241 -16.71 -26.13 0.79
N ALA A 242 -16.27 -25.05 0.13
CA ALA A 242 -15.37 -25.14 -1.01
C ALA A 242 -13.99 -25.68 -0.58
N LYS A 243 -13.55 -26.73 -1.27
CA LYS A 243 -12.26 -27.35 -0.98
C LYS A 243 -11.13 -26.49 -1.54
N PRO A 244 -9.96 -26.42 -0.88
CA PRO A 244 -8.83 -25.68 -1.41
C PRO A 244 -8.28 -26.31 -2.69
N ILE A 245 -7.55 -25.50 -3.47
CA ILE A 245 -6.72 -25.95 -4.59
C ILE A 245 -5.31 -26.18 -4.06
N GLU A 246 -4.92 -27.45 -3.92
CA GLU A 246 -3.57 -27.82 -3.50
C GLU A 246 -2.52 -27.44 -4.57
N PRO A 247 -1.24 -27.32 -4.21
CA PRO A 247 -0.16 -27.00 -5.14
C PRO A 247 -0.15 -27.90 -6.39
N GLY A 248 -0.09 -27.29 -7.56
CA GLY A 248 -0.11 -27.99 -8.86
C GLY A 248 -1.44 -28.63 -9.24
N GLN A 249 -2.50 -28.45 -8.45
CA GLN A 249 -3.85 -28.89 -8.77
C GLN A 249 -4.67 -27.77 -9.43
N SER A 250 -5.84 -28.13 -9.93
CA SER A 250 -6.78 -27.17 -10.48
C SER A 250 -8.21 -27.40 -10.01
N PHE A 251 -8.99 -26.33 -10.03
CA PHE A 251 -10.43 -26.35 -9.78
C PHE A 251 -11.18 -25.94 -11.05
N VAL A 252 -12.01 -26.85 -11.54
CA VAL A 252 -12.85 -26.62 -12.72
C VAL A 252 -14.27 -26.30 -12.27
N LEU A 253 -14.84 -25.24 -12.82
CA LEU A 253 -16.24 -24.86 -12.66
C LEU A 253 -16.91 -24.76 -14.02
N GLN A 254 -17.90 -25.62 -14.25
CA GLN A 254 -18.78 -25.53 -15.41
C GLN A 254 -20.13 -24.98 -14.96
N GLY A 255 -20.59 -23.94 -15.64
CA GLY A 255 -21.85 -23.30 -15.35
C GLY A 255 -22.29 -22.39 -16.48
N GLY A 256 -23.39 -21.68 -16.24
CA GLY A 256 -23.89 -20.71 -17.19
C GLY A 256 -24.89 -19.77 -16.54
N PHE A 257 -25.00 -18.58 -17.11
CA PHE A 257 -26.02 -17.61 -16.73
C PHE A 257 -26.93 -17.30 -17.90
N CYS A 258 -28.21 -17.14 -17.61
CA CYS A 258 -29.25 -16.93 -18.61
C CYS A 258 -29.96 -15.62 -18.35
N LEU A 259 -30.35 -14.92 -19.42
CA LEU A 259 -31.30 -13.82 -19.30
C LEU A 259 -32.64 -14.38 -18.77
N PRO A 260 -33.40 -13.57 -18.00
CA PRO A 260 -34.82 -13.83 -17.82
C PRO A 260 -35.52 -13.74 -19.19
N ASP A 261 -36.84 -13.93 -19.26
CA ASP A 261 -37.67 -13.54 -20.42
C ASP A 261 -37.38 -14.16 -21.81
N GLY A 262 -36.42 -15.09 -21.95
CA GLY A 262 -36.12 -15.79 -23.20
C GLY A 262 -35.40 -14.93 -24.25
N LYS A 263 -34.97 -13.72 -23.89
CA LYS A 263 -34.09 -12.89 -24.73
C LYS A 263 -32.70 -13.50 -24.84
N MET A 264 -31.97 -13.07 -25.86
CA MET A 264 -30.63 -13.56 -26.16
C MET A 264 -29.58 -12.48 -25.86
N PHE A 265 -28.45 -12.92 -25.32
CA PHE A 265 -27.19 -12.20 -25.36
C PHE A 265 -26.60 -12.23 -26.77
N THR A 266 -25.82 -11.21 -27.11
CA THR A 266 -24.86 -11.27 -28.22
C THR A 266 -23.50 -11.64 -27.63
N GLN A 267 -23.32 -12.90 -27.24
CA GLN A 267 -22.13 -13.35 -26.51
C GLN A 267 -20.80 -13.01 -27.23
N SER A 268 -20.81 -12.91 -28.56
CA SER A 268 -19.62 -12.53 -29.33
C SER A 268 -19.13 -11.10 -29.11
N ASP A 269 -19.95 -10.22 -28.52
CA ASP A 269 -19.55 -8.84 -28.17
C ASP A 269 -19.11 -8.67 -26.71
N ASP A 270 -19.21 -9.73 -25.90
CA ASP A 270 -18.81 -9.70 -24.50
C ASP A 270 -17.29 -9.56 -24.35
N TYR A 271 -16.86 -8.69 -23.43
CA TYR A 271 -15.45 -8.46 -23.14
C TYR A 271 -14.74 -9.78 -22.77
N SER A 272 -15.31 -10.56 -21.87
CA SER A 272 -14.67 -11.78 -21.36
C SER A 272 -14.78 -12.98 -22.32
N TYR A 273 -15.58 -12.91 -23.38
CA TYR A 273 -15.77 -14.04 -24.30
C TYR A 273 -14.54 -14.27 -25.18
N ASN A 274 -14.11 -15.53 -25.32
CA ASN A 274 -13.01 -15.94 -26.20
C ASN A 274 -13.36 -17.06 -27.19
N GLY A 275 -14.58 -17.64 -27.13
CA GLY A 275 -15.04 -18.71 -28.01
C GLY A 275 -14.25 -20.01 -28.00
N SER A 276 -13.30 -20.17 -27.07
CA SER A 276 -12.39 -21.32 -27.04
C SER A 276 -13.14 -22.61 -26.72
N ALA A 277 -12.86 -23.68 -27.47
CA ALA A 277 -13.40 -25.00 -27.22
C ALA A 277 -12.56 -25.80 -26.20
N THR A 278 -11.40 -25.28 -25.81
CA THR A 278 -10.50 -25.84 -24.77
C THR A 278 -10.26 -24.80 -23.69
N TYR A 279 -9.84 -25.24 -22.50
CA TYR A 279 -9.38 -24.32 -21.46
C TYR A 279 -8.09 -23.65 -21.91
N GLU A 280 -8.11 -22.34 -22.04
CA GLU A 280 -6.95 -21.53 -22.40
C GLU A 280 -6.82 -20.35 -21.41
N PRO A 281 -5.61 -19.89 -21.09
CA PRO A 281 -5.41 -18.73 -20.23
C PRO A 281 -6.19 -17.51 -20.75
N SER A 282 -6.92 -16.82 -19.88
CA SER A 282 -7.68 -15.63 -20.25
C SER A 282 -7.36 -14.47 -19.32
N SER A 283 -6.78 -13.39 -19.88
CA SER A 283 -6.62 -12.13 -19.15
C SER A 283 -7.90 -11.31 -19.07
N LYS A 284 -8.97 -11.68 -19.80
CA LYS A 284 -10.22 -10.92 -19.83
C LYS A 284 -11.23 -11.36 -18.77
N VAL A 285 -10.80 -12.17 -17.81
CA VAL A 285 -11.56 -12.61 -16.63
C VAL A 285 -10.75 -12.21 -15.42
N VAL A 286 -11.41 -11.60 -14.44
CA VAL A 286 -10.73 -11.13 -13.23
C VAL A 286 -10.87 -12.13 -12.10
N LEU A 287 -9.76 -12.56 -11.51
CA LEU A 287 -9.75 -13.29 -10.24
C LEU A 287 -9.44 -12.34 -9.10
N LEU A 288 -10.20 -12.44 -8.03
CA LEU A 288 -10.03 -11.65 -6.83
C LEU A 288 -9.72 -12.59 -5.65
N ARG A 289 -8.89 -12.15 -4.72
CA ARG A 289 -8.71 -12.75 -3.39
C ARG A 289 -9.02 -11.69 -2.34
N GLY A 290 -10.02 -11.91 -1.49
CA GLY A 290 -10.45 -10.90 -0.50
C GLY A 290 -10.83 -9.54 -1.11
N GLY A 291 -11.30 -9.53 -2.37
CA GLY A 291 -11.62 -8.31 -3.11
C GLY A 291 -10.44 -7.64 -3.85
N VAL A 292 -9.21 -8.15 -3.70
CA VAL A 292 -8.03 -7.66 -4.42
C VAL A 292 -7.80 -8.47 -5.69
N ARG A 293 -7.51 -7.79 -6.81
CA ARG A 293 -7.27 -8.44 -8.09
C ARG A 293 -5.93 -9.18 -8.09
N ILE A 294 -5.99 -10.48 -8.36
CA ILE A 294 -4.82 -11.36 -8.46
C ILE A 294 -4.64 -11.93 -9.87
N TRP A 295 -5.61 -11.81 -10.77
CA TRP A 295 -5.46 -12.21 -12.17
C TRP A 295 -6.34 -11.39 -13.09
N GLY A 296 -5.88 -11.20 -14.33
CA GLY A 296 -6.62 -10.59 -15.43
C GLY A 296 -6.89 -9.11 -15.28
N ASP A 297 -7.56 -8.55 -16.28
CA ASP A 297 -7.84 -7.14 -16.44
C ASP A 297 -9.35 -6.90 -16.50
N ALA A 298 -9.79 -5.85 -15.81
CA ALA A 298 -11.14 -5.33 -15.98
C ALA A 298 -11.20 -4.46 -17.25
N PRO A 299 -12.37 -4.36 -17.92
CA PRO A 299 -12.56 -3.54 -19.12
C PRO A 299 -12.44 -2.02 -18.92
#